data_AF-A0A933HI45-F1
#
_entry.id   AF-A0A933HI45-F1
#
_cell.length_a   1.000
_cell.length_b   1.000
_cell.length_c   1.000
_cell.angle_alpha   90.00
_cell.angle_beta   90.00
_cell.angle_gamma   90.00
#
_symmetry.space_group_name_H-M   'P 1'
#
loop_
_entity.id
_entity.type
_entity.pdbx_description
1 polymer ?
#
loop_
_entity_poly.entity_id
_entity_poly.type
_entity_poly.pdbx_seq_one_letter_code
_entity_poly.pdbx_strand_id
1 'polypeptide(L)'
;MIALEKILLMSLSAALVVAVAGPYPAAANATPGGSALMEGLAQMRPRLQTPSGSVISVKGGEVFIAKTSPGQAVPAGMRFSIVRDKEQLFHPVTREKLGTITEPVGDVKTLSDDGKIIKCAIVSGKEKIKPGDYIGVPQAPTVVAVMFFIPPGYPEQAALRSSAINELSNWRGLAVAPPMAVERLIFDRGIADAAQWLKDGANRSAAAATLGARYALAISVKTEKGRELVDIVLYSLDSGEALERYAGMAGQEASQAVETRETKKPVAAPVIIPAPTAPEIKPAPKEVSTGTGFKSVTLARLDGKLTALWGGDIDADGVTDTLAGLDNKVILLHMTSAGTLEKAWEHEAGRRLMITGFAVGDHDGDGVPEIYVNALADGAARSFVMEKKGGVYAPTIETRNMLFYAGSDGRLYGQRQRADLGLEDKILLLTRSGAGFIEKPFANLPGGANLSGLAFSDMDGDGAIDMAGFDGGKNFAYFSSALNSWVKVPGQFGGSEMAIKLPDAGELPQYFEIQPQVAPAGMSGEFAVIIAAQNVHSLYYITAAPVYGKSRVHYLVNGGLGYEIKFSTPITDGVIFAMAPVQGKPGHTLAGKTETHVTGPDKSELILYTAGE
;
A
#
# COMPACT_ATOMS: atom_id res chain seq x y z
N MET A 1 -47.22 28.73 1.66
CA MET A 1 -47.29 28.27 0.25
C MET A 1 -46.94 29.47 -0.62
N ILE A 2 -45.93 29.29 -1.48
CA ILE A 2 -45.35 30.28 -2.42
C ILE A 2 -44.50 31.37 -1.74
N ALA A 3 -43.21 31.04 -1.53
CA ALA A 3 -42.03 31.92 -1.66
C ALA A 3 -40.85 31.36 -0.85
N LEU A 4 -40.31 30.19 -1.22
CA LEU A 4 -38.98 29.75 -0.76
C LEU A 4 -38.39 28.69 -1.70
N GLU A 5 -38.37 28.98 -3.00
CA GLU A 5 -37.64 28.17 -4.00
C GLU A 5 -36.92 29.14 -4.94
N LYS A 6 -35.67 29.45 -4.61
CA LYS A 6 -34.59 29.93 -5.49
C LYS A 6 -33.47 30.50 -4.60
N ILE A 7 -32.55 29.64 -4.19
CA ILE A 7 -31.10 29.86 -4.11
C ILE A 7 -30.52 28.45 -3.89
N LEU A 8 -30.31 27.76 -5.01
CA LEU A 8 -29.40 26.63 -5.12
C LEU A 8 -28.56 26.89 -6.37
N LEU A 9 -27.32 26.40 -6.34
CA LEU A 9 -26.26 26.50 -7.35
C LEU A 9 -25.39 27.76 -7.31
N MET A 10 -24.34 27.71 -6.50
CA MET A 10 -22.99 27.80 -7.07
C MET A 10 -22.03 26.89 -6.29
N SER A 11 -21.40 26.02 -7.08
CA SER A 11 -20.40 25.01 -6.78
C SER A 11 -19.09 25.56 -6.24
N LEU A 12 -18.50 24.90 -5.25
CA LEU A 12 -17.04 24.76 -5.16
C LEU A 12 -16.68 23.53 -4.30
N SER A 13 -16.42 22.40 -4.96
CA SER A 13 -15.85 21.21 -4.32
C SER A 13 -14.33 21.34 -4.37
N ALA A 14 -13.72 21.86 -3.30
CA ALA A 14 -12.27 21.82 -3.11
C ALA A 14 -11.94 20.67 -2.15
N ALA A 15 -11.36 19.59 -2.66
CA ALA A 15 -10.80 18.53 -1.84
C ALA A 15 -9.54 19.04 -1.14
N LEU A 16 -9.53 18.96 0.19
CA LEU A 16 -8.47 19.46 1.06
C LEU A 16 -7.65 18.26 1.57
N VAL A 17 -6.35 18.25 1.31
CA VAL A 17 -5.39 17.31 1.91
C VAL A 17 -4.70 18.02 3.07
N VAL A 18 -4.98 17.61 4.30
CA VAL A 18 -4.28 18.08 5.51
C VAL A 18 -3.31 16.99 5.95
N ALA A 19 -2.01 17.23 5.81
CA ALA A 19 -0.98 16.37 6.39
C ALA A 19 -0.64 16.89 7.79
N VAL A 20 -1.10 16.20 8.84
CA VAL A 20 -0.67 16.45 10.23
C VAL A 20 0.47 15.49 10.52
N ALA A 21 1.71 15.99 10.57
CA ALA A 21 2.86 15.22 11.01
C ALA A 21 3.03 15.35 12.53
N GLY A 22 2.51 14.38 13.28
CA GLY A 22 2.91 14.15 14.67
C GLY A 22 4.26 13.41 14.74
N PRO A 23 4.97 13.44 15.88
CA PRO A 23 6.15 12.59 16.07
C PRO A 23 5.73 11.11 16.05
N TYR A 24 6.12 10.40 14.99
CA TYR A 24 5.88 8.97 14.86
C TYR A 24 6.75 8.19 15.88
N PRO A 25 6.22 7.16 16.56
CA PRO A 25 7.05 6.21 17.28
C PRO A 25 7.89 5.42 16.27
N ALA A 26 9.20 5.33 16.51
CA ALA A 26 10.12 4.53 15.70
C ALA A 26 9.72 3.04 15.77
N ALA A 27 9.64 2.39 14.61
CA ALA A 27 9.19 1.01 14.46
C ALA A 27 10.08 0.01 15.23
N ALA A 28 9.46 -0.86 16.04
CA ALA A 28 10.12 -1.85 16.90
C ALA A 28 10.75 -3.07 16.19
N ASN A 29 10.82 -3.07 14.85
CA ASN A 29 11.46 -4.13 14.05
C ASN A 29 12.48 -3.54 13.06
N ALA A 30 13.17 -2.46 13.45
CA ALA A 30 14.28 -1.93 12.67
C ALA A 30 15.38 -2.99 12.65
N THR A 31 15.74 -3.45 11.46
CA THR A 31 16.98 -4.22 11.30
C THR A 31 18.17 -3.36 11.75
N PRO A 32 19.29 -3.96 12.18
CA PRO A 32 20.49 -3.23 12.58
C PRO A 32 20.89 -2.10 11.62
N GLY A 33 20.83 -2.37 10.30
CA GLY A 33 21.11 -1.36 9.26
C GLY A 33 20.03 -0.28 9.16
N GLY A 34 18.77 -0.65 9.38
CA GLY A 34 17.62 0.25 9.33
C GLY A 34 17.67 1.35 10.38
N SER A 35 18.07 1.05 11.62
CA SER A 35 18.14 2.05 12.69
C SER A 35 19.22 3.12 12.42
N ALA A 36 20.43 2.68 12.06
CA ALA A 36 21.52 3.59 11.69
C ALA A 36 21.16 4.45 10.47
N LEU A 37 20.45 3.87 9.48
CA LEU A 37 19.93 4.62 8.35
C LEU A 37 18.97 5.73 8.80
N MET A 38 17.99 5.42 9.64
CA MET A 38 16.98 6.41 10.08
C MET A 38 17.60 7.52 10.92
N GLU A 39 18.54 7.20 11.80
CA GLU A 39 19.30 8.20 12.57
C GLU A 39 20.08 9.14 11.64
N GLY A 40 20.79 8.58 10.67
CA GLY A 40 21.51 9.36 9.68
C GLY A 40 20.60 10.24 8.83
N LEU A 41 19.45 9.74 8.38
CA LEU A 41 18.45 10.54 7.68
C LEU A 41 17.90 11.67 8.56
N ALA A 42 17.61 11.40 9.83
CA ALA A 42 17.19 12.44 10.77
C ALA A 42 18.23 13.57 10.88
N GLN A 43 19.53 13.25 10.86
CA GLN A 43 20.60 14.26 10.83
C GLN A 43 20.63 15.07 9.50
N MET A 44 20.28 14.45 8.37
CA MET A 44 20.24 15.13 7.06
C MET A 44 19.02 16.04 6.91
N ARG A 45 17.95 15.79 7.69
CA ARG A 45 16.66 16.48 7.59
C ARG A 45 16.75 18.01 7.57
N PRO A 46 17.51 18.68 8.46
CA PRO A 46 17.64 20.14 8.47
C PRO A 46 18.25 20.71 7.18
N ARG A 47 19.03 19.91 6.43
CA ARG A 47 19.68 20.33 5.18
C ARG A 47 18.80 20.15 3.95
N LEU A 48 17.79 19.28 4.02
CA LEU A 48 16.96 18.90 2.88
C LEU A 48 15.54 19.46 2.94
N GLN A 49 15.01 19.71 4.14
CA GLN A 49 13.67 20.26 4.28
C GLN A 49 13.62 21.75 3.97
N THR A 50 12.50 22.16 3.37
CA THR A 50 12.19 23.58 3.20
C THR A 50 12.09 24.24 4.58
N PRO A 51 12.75 25.38 4.83
CA PRO A 51 12.69 26.02 6.13
C PRO A 51 11.27 26.47 6.47
N SER A 52 10.94 26.34 7.75
CA SER A 52 9.76 26.98 8.32
C SER A 52 10.09 28.41 8.75
N GLY A 53 9.13 29.31 8.66
CA GLY A 53 9.32 30.68 9.11
C GLY A 53 8.04 31.50 9.10
N SER A 54 8.08 32.62 9.83
CA SER A 54 6.98 33.58 9.93
C SER A 54 7.40 34.94 9.39
N VAL A 55 6.49 35.60 8.68
CA VAL A 55 6.65 36.96 8.19
C VAL A 55 6.74 37.89 9.40
N ILE A 56 7.84 38.62 9.53
CA ILE A 56 8.07 39.59 10.60
C ILE A 56 7.88 41.03 10.13
N SER A 57 8.05 41.31 8.84
CA SER A 57 7.91 42.64 8.27
C SER A 57 7.63 42.58 6.77
N VAL A 58 6.82 43.53 6.29
CA VAL A 58 6.58 43.76 4.85
C VAL A 58 6.82 45.24 4.57
N LYS A 59 7.86 45.56 3.79
CA LYS A 59 8.26 46.95 3.49
C LYS A 59 8.75 47.06 2.05
N GLY A 60 8.27 48.05 1.30
CA GLY A 60 8.75 48.32 -0.06
C GLY A 60 8.55 47.19 -1.07
N GLY A 61 7.51 46.37 -0.92
CA GLY A 61 7.29 45.18 -1.76
C GLY A 61 8.16 43.97 -1.41
N GLU A 62 8.94 44.07 -0.32
CA GLU A 62 9.76 42.99 0.20
C GLU A 62 9.13 42.40 1.47
N VAL A 63 9.27 41.09 1.62
CA VAL A 63 8.82 40.30 2.78
C VAL A 63 10.05 39.78 3.51
N PHE A 64 10.09 40.00 4.81
CA PHE A 64 11.15 39.53 5.69
C PHE A 64 10.58 38.43 6.58
N ILE A 65 11.18 37.25 6.52
CA ILE A 65 10.69 36.05 7.18
C ILE A 65 11.74 35.58 8.19
N ALA A 66 11.37 35.49 9.46
CA ALA A 66 12.21 34.88 10.48
C ALA A 66 12.08 33.35 10.41
N LYS A 67 13.22 32.66 10.29
CA LYS A 67 13.27 31.20 10.32
C LYS A 67 12.93 30.67 11.72
N THR A 68 12.03 29.70 11.77
CA THR A 68 11.62 29.03 13.02
C THR A 68 12.27 27.67 13.19
N SER A 69 12.87 27.12 12.14
CA SER A 69 13.65 25.88 12.20
C SER A 69 15.03 26.08 11.56
N PRO A 70 16.08 25.39 12.06
CA PRO A 70 17.29 25.19 11.28
C PRO A 70 16.88 24.41 10.02
N GLY A 71 16.83 25.10 8.89
CA GLY A 71 16.46 24.56 7.60
C GLY A 71 17.52 24.90 6.56
N GLN A 72 17.41 24.31 5.38
CA GLN A 72 18.32 24.54 4.28
C GLN A 72 18.46 26.05 4.01
N ALA A 73 19.66 26.49 3.64
CA ALA A 73 19.83 27.80 3.03
C ALA A 73 18.92 27.88 1.79
N VAL A 74 18.08 28.91 1.75
CA VAL A 74 17.14 29.17 0.67
C VAL A 74 17.87 29.96 -0.40
N PRO A 75 18.15 29.36 -1.56
CA PRO A 75 18.89 30.03 -2.61
C PRO A 75 18.09 31.20 -3.17
N ALA A 76 18.81 32.25 -3.57
CA ALA A 76 18.23 33.35 -4.31
C ALA A 76 17.44 32.81 -5.52
N GLY A 77 16.21 33.28 -5.67
CA GLY A 77 15.30 32.89 -6.73
C GLY A 77 14.32 31.77 -6.42
N MET A 78 14.46 31.06 -5.30
CA MET A 78 13.48 30.05 -4.87
C MET A 78 12.12 30.68 -4.59
N ARG A 79 11.05 30.02 -5.04
CA ARG A 79 9.66 30.47 -4.86
C ARG A 79 8.90 29.62 -3.86
N PHE A 80 8.16 30.27 -2.97
CA PHE A 80 7.25 29.62 -2.04
C PHE A 80 5.98 30.43 -1.89
N SER A 81 4.91 29.71 -1.56
CA SER A 81 3.66 30.31 -1.11
C SER A 81 3.82 30.87 0.29
N ILE A 82 3.10 31.94 0.59
CA ILE A 82 2.85 32.46 1.93
C ILE A 82 1.43 32.07 2.28
N VAL A 83 1.26 31.46 3.45
CA VAL A 83 -0.03 30.97 3.93
C VAL A 83 -0.41 31.65 5.24
N ARG A 84 -1.72 31.66 5.52
CA ARG A 84 -2.28 32.20 6.76
C ARG A 84 -3.23 31.18 7.39
N ASP A 85 -3.15 31.07 8.70
CA ASP A 85 -4.11 30.34 9.52
C ASP A 85 -5.48 31.00 9.43
N LYS A 86 -6.49 30.26 8.96
CA LYS A 86 -7.86 30.75 8.79
C LYS A 86 -8.80 30.25 9.88
N GLU A 87 -8.85 28.93 10.06
CA GLU A 87 -9.80 28.27 10.94
C GLU A 87 -9.13 27.13 11.70
N GLN A 88 -9.40 27.03 13.00
CA GLN A 88 -8.91 25.91 13.80
C GLN A 88 -9.81 24.70 13.60
N LEU A 89 -9.20 23.56 13.31
CA LEU A 89 -9.92 22.29 13.20
C LEU A 89 -10.01 21.68 14.60
N PHE A 90 -11.24 21.34 15.00
CA PHE A 90 -11.51 20.64 16.24
C PHE A 90 -12.16 19.30 15.94
N HIS A 91 -11.79 18.29 16.71
CA HIS A 91 -12.44 16.99 16.66
C HIS A 91 -13.93 17.16 17.06
N PRO A 92 -14.89 16.62 16.28
CA PRO A 92 -16.32 16.91 16.48
C PRO A 92 -16.84 16.42 17.85
N VAL A 93 -16.28 15.31 18.34
CA VAL A 93 -16.64 14.70 19.64
C VAL A 93 -15.79 15.27 20.80
N THR A 94 -14.48 15.04 20.79
CA THR A 94 -13.59 15.41 21.92
C THR A 94 -13.35 16.91 22.06
N ARG A 95 -13.65 17.72 21.04
CA ARG A 95 -13.33 19.16 20.97
C ARG A 95 -11.84 19.48 21.05
N GLU A 96 -10.96 18.49 20.93
CA GLU A 96 -9.51 18.72 20.87
C GLU A 96 -9.11 19.35 19.55
N LYS A 97 -8.09 20.22 19.58
CA LYS A 97 -7.57 20.89 18.38
C LYS A 97 -6.80 19.88 17.52
N LEU A 98 -7.33 19.55 16.35
CA LEU A 98 -6.72 18.66 15.37
C LEU A 98 -5.71 19.38 14.46
N GLY A 99 -5.87 20.70 14.26
CA GLY A 99 -4.98 21.46 13.40
C GLY A 99 -5.50 22.87 13.10
N THR A 100 -4.94 23.49 12.05
CA THR A 100 -5.42 24.76 11.51
C THR A 100 -5.51 24.65 9.99
N ILE A 101 -6.64 25.04 9.40
CA ILE A 101 -6.78 25.23 7.96
C ILE A 101 -5.94 26.45 7.58
N THR A 102 -5.05 26.26 6.62
CA THR A 102 -4.23 27.34 6.06
C THR A 102 -4.71 27.70 4.67
N GLU A 103 -4.67 28.99 4.33
CA GLU A 103 -5.00 29.48 2.98
C GLU A 103 -3.81 30.22 2.36
N PRO A 104 -3.60 30.09 1.03
CA PRO A 104 -2.54 30.82 0.34
C PRO A 104 -2.89 32.31 0.19
N VAL A 105 -2.01 33.17 0.71
CA VAL A 105 -2.12 34.64 0.68
C VAL A 105 -1.44 35.21 -0.56
N GLY A 106 -0.26 34.69 -0.90
CA GLY A 106 0.49 35.08 -2.09
C GLY A 106 1.78 34.30 -2.27
N ASP A 107 2.49 34.56 -3.37
CA ASP A 107 3.77 33.94 -3.68
C ASP A 107 4.91 34.94 -3.49
N VAL A 108 6.04 34.44 -2.99
CA VAL A 108 7.26 35.23 -2.85
C VAL A 108 8.43 34.54 -3.52
N LYS A 109 9.43 35.32 -3.92
CA LYS A 109 10.70 34.86 -4.49
C LYS A 109 11.84 35.32 -3.59
N THR A 110 12.68 34.37 -3.17
CA THR A 110 13.84 34.65 -2.30
C THR A 110 14.82 35.58 -3.00
N LEU A 111 15.29 36.59 -2.28
CA LEU A 111 16.38 37.48 -2.68
C LEU A 111 17.67 37.09 -1.97
N SER A 112 17.60 36.86 -0.67
CA SER A 112 18.75 36.45 0.16
C SER A 112 18.28 35.70 1.40
N ASP A 113 19.20 34.93 1.98
CA ASP A 113 19.02 34.20 3.23
C ASP A 113 20.32 34.32 4.04
N ASP A 114 20.25 34.97 5.20
CA ASP A 114 21.41 35.17 6.09
C ASP A 114 21.53 34.10 7.18
N GLY A 115 20.69 33.05 7.10
CA GLY A 115 20.61 31.98 8.09
C GLY A 115 19.56 32.22 9.19
N LYS A 116 19.12 33.47 9.41
CA LYS A 116 18.08 33.83 10.38
C LYS A 116 16.86 34.45 9.73
N ILE A 117 17.09 35.32 8.75
CA ILE A 117 16.07 36.06 8.02
C ILE A 117 16.17 35.72 6.54
N ILE A 118 15.04 35.33 5.98
CA ILE A 118 14.87 35.18 4.54
C ILE A 118 14.24 36.47 4.03
N LYS A 119 14.93 37.13 3.10
CA LYS A 119 14.43 38.31 2.41
C LYS A 119 13.84 37.90 1.08
N CYS A 120 12.60 38.27 0.81
CA CYS A 120 11.89 37.90 -0.41
C CYS A 120 11.24 39.10 -1.11
N ALA A 121 11.09 39.02 -2.43
CA ALA A 121 10.23 39.90 -3.21
C ALA A 121 8.85 39.26 -3.39
N ILE A 122 7.77 40.04 -3.30
CA ILE A 122 6.42 39.58 -3.61
C ILE A 122 6.30 39.34 -5.13
N VAL A 123 5.83 38.16 -5.52
CA VAL A 123 5.62 37.78 -6.94
C VAL A 123 4.16 37.95 -7.32
N SER A 124 3.26 37.45 -6.48
CA SER A 124 1.81 37.46 -6.70
C SER A 124 1.09 37.42 -5.35
N GLY A 125 -0.19 37.76 -5.31
CA GLY A 125 -0.97 37.63 -4.09
C GLY A 125 -2.45 37.87 -4.33
N LYS A 126 -3.29 36.98 -3.80
CA LYS A 126 -4.75 37.20 -3.74
C LYS A 126 -5.09 38.18 -2.62
N GLU A 127 -4.28 38.18 -1.57
CA GLU A 127 -4.42 39.03 -0.41
C GLU A 127 -3.10 39.71 -0.06
N LYS A 128 -3.19 40.75 0.78
CA LYS A 128 -2.01 41.44 1.29
C LYS A 128 -1.29 40.58 2.34
N ILE A 129 -0.04 40.21 2.04
CA ILE A 129 0.87 39.56 2.98
C ILE A 129 1.14 40.51 4.16
N LYS A 130 1.11 39.99 5.39
CA LYS A 130 1.29 40.77 6.62
C LYS A 130 2.13 40.01 7.66
N PRO A 131 2.67 40.70 8.68
CA PRO A 131 3.34 40.03 9.80
C PRO A 131 2.44 38.98 10.46
N GLY A 132 3.02 37.81 10.79
CA GLY A 132 2.32 36.65 11.31
C GLY A 132 1.88 35.64 10.25
N ASP A 133 1.95 35.94 8.95
CA ASP A 133 1.79 34.92 7.91
C ASP A 133 3.01 33.97 7.90
N TYR A 134 2.91 32.77 7.31
CA TYR A 134 3.96 31.74 7.37
C TYR A 134 4.37 31.22 5.99
N ILE A 135 5.58 30.63 5.90
CA ILE A 135 6.01 29.92 4.68
C ILE A 135 5.14 28.69 4.44
N GLY A 136 4.56 28.61 3.25
CA GLY A 136 3.80 27.49 2.71
C GLY A 136 4.68 26.43 2.05
N VAL A 137 4.14 25.70 1.09
CA VAL A 137 4.89 24.68 0.33
C VAL A 137 5.66 25.38 -0.81
N PRO A 138 6.91 25.00 -1.10
CA PRO A 138 7.62 25.53 -2.26
C PRO A 138 6.90 25.13 -3.55
N GLN A 139 6.90 26.01 -4.56
CA GLN A 139 6.23 25.72 -5.83
C GLN A 139 6.88 24.58 -6.61
N ALA A 140 8.18 24.39 -6.43
CA ALA A 140 8.92 23.24 -6.92
C ALA A 140 9.63 22.59 -5.72
N PRO A 141 9.39 21.30 -5.44
CA PRO A 141 10.09 20.62 -4.37
C PRO A 141 11.59 20.54 -4.69
N THR A 142 12.42 20.55 -3.65
CA THR A 142 13.83 20.21 -3.79
C THR A 142 13.92 18.73 -4.17
N VAL A 143 14.53 18.40 -5.30
CA VAL A 143 14.72 17.00 -5.71
C VAL A 143 16.06 16.48 -5.16
N VAL A 144 16.04 15.34 -4.48
CA VAL A 144 17.22 14.60 -4.01
C VAL A 144 17.38 13.28 -4.78
N ALA A 145 18.58 13.03 -5.30
CA ALA A 145 18.96 11.75 -5.87
C ALA A 145 19.54 10.83 -4.80
N VAL A 146 18.94 9.68 -4.55
CA VAL A 146 19.42 8.73 -3.52
C VAL A 146 20.25 7.65 -4.18
N MET A 147 21.56 7.67 -3.94
CA MET A 147 22.54 6.77 -4.57
C MET A 147 22.96 5.69 -3.59
N PHE A 148 22.65 4.43 -3.89
CA PHE A 148 22.95 3.30 -3.01
C PHE A 148 24.21 2.54 -3.45
N PHE A 149 25.23 2.53 -2.60
CA PHE A 149 26.47 1.77 -2.75
C PHE A 149 26.49 0.62 -1.73
N ILE A 150 25.60 -0.36 -1.96
CA ILE A 150 25.44 -1.52 -1.10
C ILE A 150 26.03 -2.74 -1.82
N PRO A 151 26.91 -3.53 -1.17
CA PRO A 151 27.50 -4.72 -1.77
C PRO A 151 26.43 -5.67 -2.33
N PRO A 152 26.64 -6.27 -3.52
CA PRO A 152 25.77 -7.32 -4.03
C PRO A 152 25.63 -8.47 -3.01
N GLY A 153 24.41 -8.94 -2.80
CA GLY A 153 24.12 -10.02 -1.85
C GLY A 153 23.96 -9.57 -0.40
N TYR A 154 24.01 -8.26 -0.10
CA TYR A 154 23.62 -7.74 1.21
C TYR A 154 22.13 -8.08 1.49
N PRO A 155 21.80 -8.86 2.54
CA PRO A 155 20.48 -9.45 2.72
C PRO A 155 19.32 -8.45 2.80
N GLU A 156 19.61 -7.22 3.26
CA GLU A 156 18.60 -6.19 3.54
C GLU A 156 18.61 -5.04 2.52
N GLN A 157 19.26 -5.23 1.37
CA GLN A 157 19.46 -4.15 0.38
C GLN A 157 18.13 -3.52 -0.05
N ALA A 158 17.11 -4.35 -0.32
CA ALA A 158 15.78 -3.87 -0.72
C ALA A 158 15.05 -3.13 0.41
N ALA A 159 15.20 -3.60 1.65
CA ALA A 159 14.58 -2.99 2.82
C ALA A 159 15.19 -1.61 3.14
N LEU A 160 16.52 -1.48 3.12
CA LEU A 160 17.21 -0.20 3.31
C LEU A 160 16.81 0.82 2.23
N ARG A 161 16.77 0.37 0.97
CA ARG A 161 16.38 1.23 -0.15
C ARG A 161 14.98 1.78 0.01
N SER A 162 14.02 0.89 0.26
CA SER A 162 12.62 1.25 0.43
C SER A 162 12.43 2.17 1.64
N SER A 163 13.10 1.86 2.75
CA SER A 163 13.04 2.66 3.98
C SER A 163 13.54 4.09 3.79
N ALA A 164 14.69 4.26 3.13
CA ALA A 164 15.23 5.59 2.86
C ALA A 164 14.34 6.41 1.92
N ILE A 165 13.86 5.79 0.83
CA ILE A 165 12.99 6.48 -0.15
C ILE A 165 11.66 6.87 0.52
N ASN A 166 11.06 5.99 1.30
CA ASN A 166 9.81 6.25 2.00
C ASN A 166 9.98 7.39 3.01
N GLU A 167 11.04 7.36 3.83
CA GLU A 167 11.29 8.40 4.82
C GLU A 167 11.50 9.77 4.16
N LEU A 168 12.33 9.84 3.11
CA LEU A 168 12.56 11.09 2.38
C LEU A 168 11.31 11.60 1.67
N SER A 169 10.47 10.71 1.14
CA SER A 169 9.21 11.10 0.47
C SER A 169 8.18 11.69 1.43
N ASN A 170 8.31 11.41 2.73
CA ASN A 170 7.47 12.00 3.78
C ASN A 170 7.94 13.40 4.21
N TRP A 171 9.08 13.90 3.71
CA TRP A 171 9.61 15.19 4.11
C TRP A 171 9.01 16.35 3.30
N ARG A 172 8.53 17.37 4.02
CA ARG A 172 7.88 18.54 3.42
C ARG A 172 8.82 19.29 2.45
N GLY A 173 8.33 19.48 1.22
CA GLY A 173 9.03 20.24 0.18
C GLY A 173 10.20 19.50 -0.44
N LEU A 174 10.33 18.19 -0.19
CA LEU A 174 11.31 17.31 -0.80
C LEU A 174 10.62 16.39 -1.81
N ALA A 175 11.29 16.10 -2.90
CA ALA A 175 10.94 15.04 -3.84
C ALA A 175 12.16 14.13 -4.02
N VAL A 176 11.93 12.84 -4.21
CA VAL A 176 12.99 11.87 -4.48
C VAL A 176 13.05 11.62 -5.98
N ALA A 177 14.25 11.70 -6.58
CA ALA A 177 14.43 11.37 -7.99
C ALA A 177 14.05 9.91 -8.25
N PRO A 178 13.46 9.56 -9.42
CA PRO A 178 13.05 8.19 -9.72
C PRO A 178 14.21 7.20 -9.52
N PRO A 179 14.07 6.16 -8.67
CA PRO A 179 15.18 5.28 -8.32
C PRO A 179 15.85 4.64 -9.54
N MET A 180 15.07 4.21 -10.53
CA MET A 180 15.59 3.64 -11.77
C MET A 180 16.44 4.62 -12.59
N ALA A 181 16.12 5.91 -12.59
CA ALA A 181 16.91 6.92 -13.29
C ALA A 181 18.28 7.11 -12.61
N VAL A 182 18.30 7.09 -11.27
CA VAL A 182 19.54 7.16 -10.49
C VAL A 182 20.40 5.91 -10.71
N GLU A 183 19.79 4.72 -10.69
CA GLU A 183 20.48 3.45 -10.91
C GLU A 183 21.06 3.35 -12.32
N ARG A 184 20.28 3.75 -13.33
CA ARG A 184 20.75 3.81 -14.71
C ARG A 184 21.93 4.77 -14.85
N LEU A 185 21.87 5.94 -14.22
CA LEU A 185 23.01 6.88 -14.21
C LEU A 185 24.26 6.25 -13.58
N ILE A 186 24.11 5.57 -12.45
CA ILE A 186 25.19 4.85 -11.77
C ILE A 186 25.79 3.78 -12.67
N PHE A 187 24.94 2.99 -13.32
CA PHE A 187 25.35 1.92 -14.21
C PHE A 187 26.02 2.44 -15.49
N ASP A 188 25.37 3.33 -16.23
CA ASP A 188 25.83 3.86 -17.52
C ASP A 188 27.16 4.62 -17.38
N ARG A 189 27.43 5.21 -16.21
CA ARG A 189 28.65 5.96 -15.92
C ARG A 189 29.69 5.17 -15.14
N GLY A 190 29.42 3.91 -14.79
CA GLY A 190 30.33 3.05 -14.02
C GLY A 190 30.70 3.64 -12.65
N ILE A 191 29.73 4.26 -11.97
CA ILE A 191 29.97 4.96 -10.70
C ILE A 191 30.17 3.92 -9.58
N ALA A 192 31.42 3.70 -9.19
CA ALA A 192 31.76 2.84 -8.05
C ALA A 192 31.76 3.58 -6.71
N ASP A 193 32.00 4.90 -6.72
CA ASP A 193 32.08 5.75 -5.54
C ASP A 193 31.53 7.15 -5.85
N ALA A 194 30.43 7.52 -5.19
CA ALA A 194 29.84 8.86 -5.34
C ALA A 194 30.81 9.98 -4.98
N ALA A 195 31.63 9.82 -3.94
CA ALA A 195 32.55 10.86 -3.48
C ALA A 195 33.61 11.19 -4.54
N GLN A 196 34.13 10.16 -5.22
CA GLN A 196 35.08 10.35 -6.31
C GLN A 196 34.39 10.92 -7.54
N TRP A 197 33.23 10.39 -7.91
CA TRP A 197 32.53 10.77 -9.13
C TRP A 197 31.99 12.20 -9.08
N LEU A 198 31.43 12.62 -7.95
CA LEU A 198 30.88 13.95 -7.74
C LEU A 198 31.96 15.05 -7.61
N LYS A 199 33.25 14.73 -7.51
CA LYS A 199 34.31 15.75 -7.57
C LYS A 199 34.43 16.39 -8.96
N ASP A 200 34.08 15.66 -10.01
CA ASP A 200 34.08 16.16 -11.39
C ASP A 200 32.84 17.01 -11.67
N GLY A 201 33.05 18.28 -12.06
CA GLY A 201 31.96 19.21 -12.37
C GLY A 201 31.09 18.81 -13.55
N ALA A 202 31.63 18.10 -14.54
CA ALA A 202 30.86 17.60 -15.68
C ALA A 202 29.89 16.50 -15.25
N ASN A 203 30.34 15.59 -14.37
CA ASN A 203 29.51 14.52 -13.81
C ASN A 203 28.37 15.08 -12.96
N ARG A 204 28.65 16.08 -12.12
CA ARG A 204 27.62 16.75 -11.33
C ARG A 204 26.57 17.44 -12.19
N SER A 205 27.02 18.20 -13.19
CA SER A 205 26.12 18.90 -14.11
C SER A 205 25.23 17.91 -14.87
N ALA A 206 25.80 16.78 -15.29
CA ALA A 206 25.05 15.69 -15.92
C ALA A 206 24.03 15.05 -14.96
N ALA A 207 24.40 14.80 -13.70
CA ALA A 207 23.49 14.25 -12.69
C ALA A 207 22.31 15.20 -12.44
N ALA A 208 22.60 16.48 -12.22
CA ALA A 208 21.60 17.51 -11.96
C ALA A 208 20.63 17.66 -13.15
N ALA A 209 21.16 17.68 -14.37
CA ALA A 209 20.34 17.78 -15.58
C ALA A 209 19.49 16.52 -15.82
N THR A 210 20.06 15.33 -15.64
CA THR A 210 19.38 14.05 -15.92
C THR A 210 18.29 13.74 -14.90
N LEU A 211 18.57 14.02 -13.63
CA LEU A 211 17.70 13.64 -12.51
C LEU A 211 16.79 14.77 -12.06
N GLY A 212 17.01 16.00 -12.56
CA GLY A 212 16.39 17.21 -12.01
C GLY A 212 16.78 17.47 -10.55
N ALA A 213 17.82 16.80 -10.05
CA ALA A 213 18.21 16.79 -8.64
C ALA A 213 19.12 17.97 -8.31
N ARG A 214 18.97 18.52 -7.11
CA ARG A 214 19.89 19.52 -6.53
C ARG A 214 20.91 18.87 -5.61
N TYR A 215 20.50 17.80 -4.95
CA TYR A 215 21.32 17.09 -3.99
C TYR A 215 21.48 15.63 -4.40
N ALA A 216 22.62 15.05 -4.06
CA ALA A 216 22.82 13.61 -4.08
C ALA A 216 23.04 13.12 -2.65
N LEU A 217 22.22 12.17 -2.21
CA LEU A 217 22.36 11.47 -0.94
C LEU A 217 23.01 10.11 -1.21
N ALA A 218 24.30 9.99 -0.94
CA ALA A 218 25.02 8.73 -1.09
C ALA A 218 24.88 7.91 0.18
N ILE A 219 24.30 6.71 0.08
CA ILE A 219 24.15 5.77 1.17
C ILE A 219 25.01 4.55 0.84
N SER A 220 26.01 4.27 1.66
CA SER A 220 26.86 3.10 1.52
C SER A 220 26.81 2.23 2.76
N VAL A 221 26.89 0.91 2.56
CA VAL A 221 26.96 -0.06 3.64
C VAL A 221 28.27 -0.83 3.48
N LYS A 222 29.10 -0.81 4.52
CA LYS A 222 30.36 -1.54 4.55
C LYS A 222 30.32 -2.56 5.68
N THR A 223 30.73 -3.79 5.38
CA THR A 223 30.88 -4.83 6.40
C THR A 223 32.35 -5.01 6.71
N GLU A 224 32.75 -4.73 7.95
CA GLU A 224 34.12 -4.93 8.44
C GLU A 224 34.08 -5.76 9.73
N LYS A 225 34.78 -6.90 9.74
CA LYS A 225 34.86 -7.82 10.90
C LYS A 225 33.47 -8.23 11.44
N GLY A 226 32.53 -8.48 10.54
CA GLY A 226 31.15 -8.89 10.88
C GLY A 226 30.30 -7.78 11.48
N ARG A 227 30.77 -6.52 11.46
CA ARG A 227 29.96 -5.36 11.81
C ARG A 227 29.67 -4.55 10.57
N GLU A 228 28.49 -3.95 10.55
CA GLU A 228 28.01 -3.16 9.44
C GLU A 228 28.10 -1.68 9.79
N LEU A 229 28.65 -0.89 8.87
CA LEU A 229 28.74 0.56 8.95
C LEU A 229 27.87 1.16 7.84
N VAL A 230 26.89 1.96 8.24
CA VAL A 230 26.07 2.76 7.33
C VAL A 230 26.70 4.16 7.26
N ASP A 231 27.19 4.54 6.08
CA ASP A 231 27.77 5.87 5.81
C ASP A 231 26.85 6.61 4.84
N ILE A 232 26.33 7.75 5.29
CA ILE A 232 25.42 8.62 4.55
C ILE A 232 26.10 9.96 4.34
N VAL A 233 26.22 10.37 3.08
CA VAL A 233 26.82 11.66 2.72
C VAL A 233 25.87 12.44 1.82
N LEU A 234 25.57 13.66 2.22
CA LEU A 234 24.78 14.60 1.42
C LEU A 234 25.72 15.50 0.62
N TYR A 235 25.61 15.46 -0.71
CA TYR A 235 26.39 16.29 -1.62
C TYR A 235 25.53 17.35 -2.29
N SER A 236 26.09 18.56 -2.44
CA SER A 236 25.60 19.58 -3.35
C SER A 236 25.95 19.19 -4.79
N LEU A 237 24.97 19.09 -5.69
CA LEU A 237 25.29 18.91 -7.12
C LEU A 237 25.77 20.22 -7.77
N ASP A 238 25.52 21.36 -7.15
CA ASP A 238 26.05 22.65 -7.63
C ASP A 238 27.58 22.75 -7.38
N SER A 239 28.02 22.54 -6.13
CA SER A 239 29.43 22.72 -5.74
C SER A 239 30.24 21.42 -5.75
N GLY A 240 29.60 20.27 -5.54
CA GLY A 240 30.26 18.99 -5.32
C GLY A 240 30.76 18.76 -3.90
N GLU A 241 30.54 19.72 -3.01
CA GLU A 241 30.94 19.62 -1.62
C GLU A 241 30.03 18.67 -0.86
N ALA A 242 30.62 17.89 0.05
CA ALA A 242 29.89 17.17 1.07
C ALA A 242 29.37 18.18 2.10
N LEU A 243 28.05 18.33 2.17
CA LEU A 243 27.39 19.28 3.06
C LEU A 243 27.21 18.74 4.47
N GLU A 244 27.02 17.43 4.58
CA GLU A 244 26.75 16.73 5.83
C GLU A 244 27.14 15.26 5.67
N ARG A 245 27.65 14.65 6.75
CA ARG A 245 28.03 13.24 6.78
C ARG A 245 27.61 12.60 8.09
N TYR A 246 27.06 11.40 7.99
CA TYR A 246 26.76 10.52 9.10
C TYR A 246 27.42 9.16 8.86
N ALA A 247 28.02 8.57 9.90
CA ALA A 247 28.57 7.23 9.85
C ALA A 247 28.19 6.51 11.15
N GLY A 248 27.29 5.53 11.04
CA GLY A 248 26.72 4.80 12.18
C GLY A 248 26.91 3.29 12.06
N MET A 249 27.21 2.63 13.18
CA MET A 249 27.30 1.17 13.24
C MET A 249 25.90 0.58 13.33
N ALA A 250 25.58 -0.36 12.47
CA ALA A 250 24.35 -1.13 12.52
C ALA A 250 24.41 -2.14 13.68
N GLY A 251 23.44 -2.06 14.61
CA GLY A 251 23.21 -3.12 15.61
C GLY A 251 23.87 -2.96 16.98
N GLN A 252 24.04 -1.74 17.50
CA GLN A 252 24.46 -1.58 18.89
C GLN A 252 23.27 -1.53 19.87
N GLU A 253 22.54 -2.64 20.01
CA GLU A 253 21.76 -2.96 21.22
C GLU A 253 21.98 -4.42 21.66
N ALA A 254 21.92 -4.63 22.97
CA ALA A 254 22.53 -5.70 23.77
C ALA A 254 22.45 -7.14 23.23
N SER A 255 23.61 -7.76 23.05
CA SER A 255 23.76 -9.22 22.94
C SER A 255 23.08 -9.94 24.11
N GLN A 256 21.99 -10.66 23.84
CA GLN A 256 21.74 -11.93 24.52
C GLN A 256 21.69 -13.05 23.47
N ALA A 257 22.43 -14.11 23.80
CA ALA A 257 22.84 -15.19 22.92
C ALA A 257 21.66 -16.11 22.56
N VAL A 258 21.60 -16.54 21.29
CA VAL A 258 20.81 -17.69 20.87
C VAL A 258 21.74 -18.67 20.16
N GLU A 259 21.85 -19.87 20.74
CA GLU A 259 22.60 -21.03 20.25
C GLU A 259 22.02 -21.56 18.94
N THR A 260 22.90 -21.85 17.99
CA THR A 260 22.64 -22.49 16.71
C THR A 260 22.43 -24.00 16.88
N ARG A 261 21.36 -24.56 16.31
CA ARG A 261 21.16 -26.02 16.19
C ARG A 261 21.20 -26.46 14.73
N GLU A 262 22.05 -27.44 14.44
CA GLU A 262 22.30 -28.03 13.12
C GLU A 262 21.10 -28.80 12.55
N THR A 263 20.87 -28.67 11.25
CA THR A 263 19.90 -29.47 10.48
C THR A 263 20.59 -30.51 9.58
N LYS A 264 20.15 -31.77 9.66
CA LYS A 264 20.55 -32.88 8.77
C LYS A 264 19.67 -32.95 7.50
N LYS A 265 20.31 -33.32 6.38
CA LYS A 265 19.73 -33.71 5.07
C LYS A 265 18.99 -35.06 5.14
N PRO A 266 18.02 -35.30 4.21
CA PRO A 266 18.14 -36.50 3.37
C PRO A 266 17.72 -36.35 1.88
N VAL A 267 17.88 -37.48 1.18
CA VAL A 267 18.13 -37.74 -0.26
C VAL A 267 16.85 -37.95 -1.10
N ALA A 268 17.03 -37.96 -2.43
CA ALA A 268 16.07 -37.79 -3.53
C ALA A 268 15.24 -39.03 -4.00
N ALA A 269 14.33 -38.69 -4.94
CA ALA A 269 13.21 -39.30 -5.71
C ALA A 269 13.52 -40.58 -6.54
N PRO A 270 12.67 -41.09 -7.50
CA PRO A 270 11.37 -40.64 -8.04
C PRO A 270 10.33 -41.75 -8.41
N VAL A 271 9.10 -41.39 -8.82
CA VAL A 271 8.18 -42.26 -9.59
C VAL A 271 7.35 -41.46 -10.61
N ILE A 272 7.18 -42.04 -11.81
CA ILE A 272 6.46 -41.54 -13.01
C ILE A 272 5.09 -42.24 -13.10
N ILE A 273 3.97 -41.54 -13.36
CA ILE A 273 2.78 -42.12 -14.02
C ILE A 273 1.95 -41.02 -14.77
N PRO A 274 0.89 -41.34 -15.56
CA PRO A 274 0.73 -41.00 -16.98
C PRO A 274 -0.38 -39.96 -17.24
N ALA A 275 -0.80 -39.83 -18.50
CA ALA A 275 -1.66 -38.77 -19.06
C ALA A 275 -3.08 -38.64 -18.46
N PRO A 276 -3.71 -37.43 -18.47
CA PRO A 276 -4.88 -37.12 -17.67
C PRO A 276 -6.23 -37.34 -18.37
N THR A 277 -7.21 -37.76 -17.57
CA THR A 277 -8.67 -37.66 -17.79
C THR A 277 -9.20 -36.44 -16.99
N ALA A 278 -10.44 -36.02 -17.23
CA ALA A 278 -11.06 -34.79 -16.70
C ALA A 278 -10.90 -34.58 -15.17
N PRO A 279 -10.79 -33.32 -14.69
CA PRO A 279 -10.29 -33.01 -13.35
C PRO A 279 -11.22 -33.43 -12.22
N GLU A 280 -10.70 -34.32 -11.37
CA GLU A 280 -11.28 -34.85 -10.13
C GLU A 280 -10.74 -34.04 -8.93
N ILE A 281 -11.60 -33.58 -8.02
CA ILE A 281 -11.16 -32.96 -6.76
C ILE A 281 -10.62 -34.08 -5.88
N LYS A 282 -9.29 -34.16 -5.75
CA LYS A 282 -8.63 -35.21 -4.96
C LYS A 282 -8.64 -34.83 -3.47
N PRO A 283 -9.18 -35.66 -2.57
CA PRO A 283 -9.09 -35.40 -1.13
C PRO A 283 -7.62 -35.48 -0.67
N ALA A 284 -7.21 -34.52 0.16
CA ALA A 284 -5.87 -34.49 0.74
C ALA A 284 -5.96 -34.53 2.27
N PRO A 285 -5.42 -35.55 2.95
CA PRO A 285 -5.21 -35.49 4.39
C PRO A 285 -3.73 -35.57 4.73
N LYS A 286 -3.13 -34.46 5.16
CA LYS A 286 -1.96 -34.43 6.06
C LYS A 286 -2.02 -33.15 6.90
N GLU A 287 -2.25 -33.30 8.20
CA GLU A 287 -2.08 -32.21 9.18
C GLU A 287 -0.57 -31.95 9.35
N VAL A 288 -0.15 -30.70 9.22
CA VAL A 288 1.24 -30.31 9.45
C VAL A 288 1.26 -29.28 10.57
N SER A 289 1.82 -29.67 11.73
CA SER A 289 2.15 -28.72 12.79
C SER A 289 3.45 -28.00 12.43
N THR A 290 3.43 -26.67 12.41
CA THR A 290 4.57 -25.87 11.93
C THR A 290 5.51 -25.39 13.02
N GLY A 291 5.30 -25.76 14.30
CA GLY A 291 6.13 -25.32 15.43
C GLY A 291 6.01 -23.82 15.77
N THR A 292 5.16 -23.06 15.07
CA THR A 292 4.96 -21.60 15.24
C THR A 292 3.63 -21.23 15.90
N GLY A 293 2.96 -22.19 16.54
CA GLY A 293 1.61 -21.99 17.09
C GLY A 293 0.49 -22.10 16.07
N PHE A 294 0.79 -22.26 14.77
CA PHE A 294 -0.22 -22.51 13.73
C PHE A 294 -0.34 -23.97 13.34
N LYS A 295 -1.59 -24.41 13.21
CA LYS A 295 -1.95 -25.63 12.46
C LYS A 295 -2.43 -25.24 11.07
N SER A 296 -1.99 -25.99 10.07
CA SER A 296 -2.50 -25.85 8.70
C SER A 296 -2.97 -27.19 8.15
N VAL A 297 -4.11 -27.19 7.48
CA VAL A 297 -4.67 -28.36 6.81
C VAL A 297 -5.05 -27.98 5.38
N THR A 298 -4.52 -28.71 4.39
CA THR A 298 -4.99 -28.60 3.01
C THR A 298 -6.36 -29.26 2.89
N LEU A 299 -7.40 -28.49 2.63
CA LEU A 299 -8.78 -28.98 2.50
C LEU A 299 -9.08 -29.51 1.11
N ALA A 300 -8.52 -28.87 0.08
CA ALA A 300 -8.76 -29.21 -1.31
C ALA A 300 -7.56 -28.84 -2.19
N ARG A 301 -7.45 -29.54 -3.32
CA ARG A 301 -6.59 -29.14 -4.44
C ARG A 301 -7.46 -28.85 -5.64
N LEU A 302 -7.15 -27.74 -6.31
CA LEU A 302 -7.88 -27.23 -7.45
C LEU A 302 -6.91 -27.05 -8.62
N ASP A 303 -7.34 -27.47 -9.79
CA ASP A 303 -6.59 -27.25 -11.03
C ASP A 303 -6.83 -25.83 -11.53
N GLY A 304 -5.77 -25.08 -11.78
CA GLY A 304 -5.81 -23.66 -12.14
C GLY A 304 -5.42 -22.73 -11.00
N LYS A 305 -5.28 -21.45 -11.34
CA LYS A 305 -4.90 -20.39 -10.40
C LYS A 305 -6.12 -19.92 -9.63
N LEU A 306 -6.09 -20.08 -8.31
CA LEU A 306 -7.11 -19.56 -7.41
C LEU A 306 -6.80 -18.10 -7.12
N THR A 307 -7.69 -17.22 -7.54
CA THR A 307 -7.51 -15.76 -7.50
C THR A 307 -8.49 -15.05 -6.59
N ALA A 308 -9.60 -15.70 -6.22
CA ALA A 308 -10.61 -15.16 -5.33
C ALA A 308 -11.14 -16.21 -4.37
N LEU A 309 -11.52 -15.78 -3.18
CA LEU A 309 -12.06 -16.64 -2.14
C LEU A 309 -13.07 -15.86 -1.29
N TRP A 310 -14.14 -16.52 -0.90
CA TRP A 310 -15.08 -16.03 0.10
C TRP A 310 -15.60 -17.19 0.92
N GLY A 311 -15.90 -16.95 2.21
CA GLY A 311 -16.41 -17.97 3.13
C GLY A 311 -17.61 -17.47 3.93
N GLY A 312 -18.67 -18.28 3.96
CA GLY A 312 -19.92 -17.99 4.67
C GLY A 312 -21.08 -18.83 4.14
N ASP A 313 -22.26 -18.72 4.75
CA ASP A 313 -23.47 -19.44 4.33
C ASP A 313 -24.10 -18.78 3.09
N ILE A 314 -23.79 -19.32 1.89
CA ILE A 314 -24.21 -18.73 0.60
C ILE A 314 -25.60 -19.22 0.21
N ASP A 315 -25.96 -20.45 0.59
CA ASP A 315 -27.23 -21.05 0.20
C ASP A 315 -28.32 -20.99 1.27
N ALA A 316 -28.03 -20.37 2.42
CA ALA A 316 -28.89 -20.16 3.57
C ALA A 316 -29.33 -21.45 4.27
N ASP A 317 -28.48 -22.49 4.23
CA ASP A 317 -28.72 -23.78 4.89
C ASP A 317 -28.15 -23.87 6.31
N GLY A 318 -27.44 -22.82 6.77
CA GLY A 318 -26.79 -22.74 8.07
C GLY A 318 -25.39 -23.35 8.12
N VAL A 319 -24.87 -23.85 7.00
CA VAL A 319 -23.52 -24.40 6.85
C VAL A 319 -22.64 -23.39 6.13
N THR A 320 -21.39 -23.26 6.57
CA THR A 320 -20.43 -22.38 5.90
C THR A 320 -19.97 -22.99 4.58
N ASP A 321 -20.23 -22.28 3.48
CA ASP A 321 -19.72 -22.55 2.15
C ASP A 321 -18.38 -21.88 1.90
N THR A 322 -17.71 -22.33 0.84
CA THR A 322 -16.56 -21.65 0.26
C THR A 322 -16.81 -21.37 -1.21
N LEU A 323 -16.76 -20.10 -1.59
CA LEU A 323 -16.73 -19.67 -2.98
C LEU A 323 -15.27 -19.51 -3.42
N ALA A 324 -14.86 -20.24 -4.44
CA ALA A 324 -13.54 -20.14 -5.04
C ALA A 324 -13.62 -19.60 -6.46
N GLY A 325 -12.86 -18.55 -6.75
CA GLY A 325 -12.65 -18.03 -8.08
C GLY A 325 -11.33 -18.54 -8.60
N LEU A 326 -11.39 -19.30 -9.69
CA LEU A 326 -10.24 -19.59 -10.53
C LEU A 326 -10.19 -18.56 -11.67
N ASP A 327 -9.16 -18.62 -12.53
CA ASP A 327 -9.01 -17.74 -13.70
C ASP A 327 -10.35 -17.42 -14.37
N ASN A 328 -11.06 -18.43 -14.88
CA ASN A 328 -12.31 -18.26 -15.63
C ASN A 328 -13.52 -18.98 -15.02
N LYS A 329 -13.45 -19.42 -13.76
CA LYS A 329 -14.49 -20.25 -13.13
C LYS A 329 -14.84 -19.77 -11.73
N VAL A 330 -16.13 -19.78 -11.41
CA VAL A 330 -16.64 -19.69 -10.05
C VAL A 330 -17.01 -21.09 -9.59
N ILE A 331 -16.54 -21.50 -8.42
CA ILE A 331 -16.81 -22.81 -7.82
C ILE A 331 -17.40 -22.61 -6.43
N LEU A 332 -18.54 -23.22 -6.17
CA LEU A 332 -19.12 -23.33 -4.82
C LEU A 332 -18.73 -24.68 -4.23
N LEU A 333 -18.14 -24.65 -3.04
CA LEU A 333 -17.68 -25.81 -2.29
C LEU A 333 -18.42 -25.87 -0.94
N HIS A 334 -19.07 -27.01 -0.66
CA HIS A 334 -19.68 -27.31 0.63
C HIS A 334 -18.67 -27.97 1.56
N MET A 335 -18.63 -27.56 2.82
CA MET A 335 -17.90 -28.29 3.86
C MET A 335 -18.74 -29.48 4.33
N THR A 336 -18.24 -30.69 4.10
CA THR A 336 -18.89 -31.91 4.60
C THR A 336 -18.76 -32.03 6.11
N SER A 337 -19.60 -32.87 6.73
CA SER A 337 -19.47 -33.22 8.14
C SER A 337 -18.14 -33.90 8.49
N ALA A 338 -17.41 -34.42 7.50
CA ALA A 338 -16.08 -35.01 7.67
C ALA A 338 -14.95 -33.96 7.63
N GLY A 339 -15.27 -32.67 7.42
CA GLY A 339 -14.29 -31.59 7.31
C GLY A 339 -13.57 -31.55 5.96
N THR A 340 -14.15 -32.16 4.92
CA THR A 340 -13.66 -32.09 3.54
C THR A 340 -14.52 -31.14 2.72
N LEU A 341 -13.97 -30.60 1.62
CA LEU A 341 -14.75 -29.80 0.69
C LEU A 341 -15.24 -30.63 -0.48
N GLU A 342 -16.53 -30.52 -0.79
CA GLU A 342 -17.17 -31.11 -1.96
C GLU A 342 -17.70 -30.02 -2.88
N LYS A 343 -17.56 -30.21 -4.19
CA LYS A 343 -18.06 -29.23 -5.16
C LYS A 343 -19.57 -29.35 -5.31
N ALA A 344 -20.27 -28.31 -4.88
CA ALA A 344 -21.71 -28.18 -4.98
C ALA A 344 -22.13 -27.69 -6.36
N TRP A 345 -21.36 -26.74 -6.92
CA TRP A 345 -21.71 -26.06 -8.15
C TRP A 345 -20.49 -25.41 -8.82
N GLU A 346 -20.56 -25.21 -10.13
CA GLU A 346 -19.51 -24.57 -10.94
C GLU A 346 -20.13 -23.75 -12.07
N HIS A 347 -19.51 -22.60 -12.37
CA HIS A 347 -19.85 -21.77 -13.51
C HIS A 347 -18.61 -21.31 -14.26
N GLU A 348 -18.64 -21.47 -15.58
CA GLU A 348 -17.64 -20.97 -16.52
C GLU A 348 -17.96 -19.51 -16.86
N ALA A 349 -17.27 -18.56 -16.25
CA ALA A 349 -17.51 -17.12 -16.44
C ALA A 349 -17.08 -16.64 -17.84
N GLY A 350 -16.16 -17.36 -18.49
CA GLY A 350 -15.71 -17.12 -19.86
C GLY A 350 -14.19 -17.02 -19.97
N ARG A 351 -13.62 -17.58 -21.04
CA ARG A 351 -12.16 -17.83 -21.18
C ARG A 351 -11.23 -16.61 -21.09
N ARG A 352 -11.77 -15.39 -21.22
CA ARG A 352 -10.99 -14.14 -21.15
C ARG A 352 -11.18 -13.40 -19.82
N LEU A 353 -12.10 -13.86 -18.99
CA LEU A 353 -12.28 -13.31 -17.66
C LEU A 353 -11.19 -13.89 -16.75
N MET A 354 -10.64 -13.01 -15.92
CA MET A 354 -9.83 -13.33 -14.76
C MET A 354 -10.62 -12.89 -13.54
N ILE A 355 -11.10 -13.83 -12.72
CA ILE A 355 -11.77 -13.49 -11.46
C ILE A 355 -10.74 -12.88 -10.50
N THR A 356 -11.12 -11.86 -9.75
CA THR A 356 -10.21 -11.09 -8.88
C THR A 356 -10.72 -10.90 -7.45
N GLY A 357 -12.00 -11.21 -7.20
CA GLY A 357 -12.60 -11.10 -5.88
C GLY A 357 -14.09 -11.37 -5.91
N PHE A 358 -14.68 -11.46 -4.71
CA PHE A 358 -16.12 -11.58 -4.54
C PHE A 358 -16.63 -10.58 -3.52
N ALA A 359 -17.86 -10.12 -3.71
CA ALA A 359 -18.69 -9.56 -2.67
C ALA A 359 -19.97 -10.40 -2.61
N VAL A 360 -20.40 -10.80 -1.42
CA VAL A 360 -21.56 -11.68 -1.23
C VAL A 360 -22.43 -11.09 -0.14
N GLY A 361 -23.74 -11.01 -0.41
CA GLY A 361 -24.73 -10.48 0.52
C GLY A 361 -26.11 -10.40 -0.11
N ASP A 362 -27.15 -10.44 0.72
CA ASP A 362 -28.53 -10.15 0.33
C ASP A 362 -28.70 -8.62 0.23
N HIS A 363 -28.59 -8.09 -0.99
CA HIS A 363 -28.66 -6.65 -1.24
C HIS A 363 -29.93 -6.23 -1.99
N ASP A 364 -30.80 -7.18 -2.35
CA ASP A 364 -32.13 -6.91 -2.88
C ASP A 364 -33.27 -7.19 -1.88
N GLY A 365 -32.97 -7.82 -0.75
CA GLY A 365 -33.86 -8.04 0.38
C GLY A 365 -34.77 -9.25 0.22
N ASP A 366 -34.44 -10.20 -0.66
CA ASP A 366 -35.24 -11.41 -0.89
C ASP A 366 -34.88 -12.58 0.06
N GLY A 367 -33.85 -12.42 0.89
CA GLY A 367 -33.38 -13.41 1.86
C GLY A 367 -32.38 -14.43 1.30
N VAL A 368 -31.99 -14.32 0.03
CA VAL A 368 -31.00 -15.20 -0.61
C VAL A 368 -29.80 -14.36 -1.06
N PRO A 369 -28.57 -14.63 -0.56
CA PRO A 369 -27.42 -13.84 -0.94
C PRO A 369 -27.14 -13.84 -2.45
N GLU A 370 -26.86 -12.67 -3.03
CA GLU A 370 -26.31 -12.59 -4.38
C GLU A 370 -24.77 -12.64 -4.35
N ILE A 371 -24.19 -13.12 -5.46
CA ILE A 371 -22.74 -13.19 -5.65
C ILE A 371 -22.32 -12.11 -6.66
N TYR A 372 -21.58 -11.12 -6.19
CA TYR A 372 -20.98 -10.07 -7.01
C TYR A 372 -19.56 -10.49 -7.35
N VAL A 373 -19.35 -10.88 -8.61
CA VAL A 373 -18.08 -11.42 -9.10
C VAL A 373 -17.25 -10.30 -9.70
N ASN A 374 -16.10 -10.00 -9.09
CA ASN A 374 -15.13 -9.07 -9.64
C ASN A 374 -14.28 -9.77 -10.68
N ALA A 375 -14.28 -9.28 -11.92
CA ALA A 375 -13.53 -9.90 -12.99
C ALA A 375 -12.87 -8.85 -13.89
N LEU A 376 -11.74 -9.21 -14.48
CA LEU A 376 -11.07 -8.44 -15.52
C LEU A 376 -11.07 -9.18 -16.85
N ALA A 377 -11.20 -8.47 -17.97
CA ALA A 377 -10.85 -8.97 -19.30
C ALA A 377 -9.90 -7.99 -19.97
N ASP A 378 -8.72 -8.45 -20.36
CA ASP A 378 -7.70 -7.60 -21.01
C ASP A 378 -7.40 -6.31 -20.19
N GLY A 379 -7.43 -6.42 -18.87
CA GLY A 379 -7.24 -5.31 -17.93
C GLY A 379 -8.50 -4.47 -17.65
N ALA A 380 -9.58 -4.61 -18.42
CA ALA A 380 -10.83 -3.89 -18.20
C ALA A 380 -11.74 -4.61 -17.19
N ALA A 381 -12.39 -3.88 -16.28
CA ALA A 381 -13.37 -4.43 -15.36
C ALA A 381 -14.60 -4.97 -16.12
N ARG A 382 -14.92 -6.23 -15.87
CA ARG A 382 -16.02 -7.00 -16.47
C ARG A 382 -16.79 -7.76 -15.40
N SER A 383 -16.99 -7.13 -14.26
CA SER A 383 -17.66 -7.72 -13.11
C SER A 383 -19.13 -8.00 -13.38
N PHE A 384 -19.73 -8.97 -12.71
CA PHE A 384 -21.11 -9.39 -12.95
C PHE A 384 -21.78 -9.84 -11.65
N VAL A 385 -23.10 -9.99 -11.68
CA VAL A 385 -23.88 -10.44 -10.50
C VAL A 385 -24.55 -11.76 -10.83
N MET A 386 -24.47 -12.70 -9.90
CA MET A 386 -25.16 -13.98 -9.94
C MET A 386 -26.21 -14.05 -8.84
N GLU A 387 -27.42 -14.47 -9.21
CA GLU A 387 -28.53 -14.71 -8.29
C GLU A 387 -28.94 -16.18 -8.36
N LYS A 388 -29.43 -16.73 -7.25
CA LYS A 388 -29.92 -18.11 -7.20
C LYS A 388 -31.34 -18.17 -7.79
N LYS A 389 -31.50 -18.84 -8.93
CA LYS A 389 -32.81 -19.04 -9.59
C LYS A 389 -33.05 -20.52 -9.83
N GLY A 390 -34.14 -21.04 -9.27
CA GLY A 390 -34.45 -22.47 -9.37
C GLY A 390 -33.39 -23.37 -8.74
N GLY A 391 -32.75 -22.91 -7.65
CA GLY A 391 -31.72 -23.66 -6.93
C GLY A 391 -30.30 -23.53 -7.51
N VAL A 392 -30.12 -22.84 -8.63
CA VAL A 392 -28.83 -22.70 -9.31
C VAL A 392 -28.46 -21.23 -9.43
N TYR A 393 -27.21 -20.88 -9.16
CA TYR A 393 -26.70 -19.54 -9.41
C TYR A 393 -26.56 -19.28 -10.92
N ALA A 394 -27.10 -18.16 -11.39
CA ALA A 394 -27.02 -17.73 -12.78
C ALA A 394 -26.73 -16.22 -12.86
N PRO A 395 -25.96 -15.76 -13.88
CA PRO A 395 -25.75 -14.34 -14.09
C PRO A 395 -27.07 -13.61 -14.38
N THR A 396 -27.30 -12.46 -13.73
CA THR A 396 -28.52 -11.65 -13.89
C THR A 396 -28.22 -10.21 -14.30
N ILE A 397 -27.04 -9.72 -13.92
CA ILE A 397 -26.43 -8.53 -14.49
C ILE A 397 -25.13 -8.96 -15.14
N GLU A 398 -25.08 -8.84 -16.45
CA GLU A 398 -23.85 -9.05 -17.20
C GLU A 398 -23.02 -7.77 -17.22
N THR A 399 -21.71 -7.94 -17.01
CA THR A 399 -20.65 -6.98 -17.33
C THR A 399 -20.84 -5.54 -16.84
N ARG A 400 -20.10 -5.19 -15.80
CA ARG A 400 -19.98 -3.85 -15.25
C ARG A 400 -18.53 -3.42 -15.19
N ASN A 401 -18.29 -2.16 -15.55
CA ASN A 401 -16.97 -1.54 -15.48
C ASN A 401 -16.66 -1.01 -14.06
N MET A 402 -16.83 -1.87 -13.06
CA MET A 402 -16.58 -1.57 -11.64
C MET A 402 -16.21 -2.82 -10.86
N LEU A 403 -15.52 -2.65 -9.74
CA LEU A 403 -15.30 -3.67 -8.73
C LEU A 403 -16.31 -3.47 -7.59
N PHE A 404 -16.81 -4.57 -7.02
CA PHE A 404 -17.78 -4.64 -5.94
C PHE A 404 -17.12 -5.05 -4.62
N TYR A 405 -17.62 -4.52 -3.51
CA TYR A 405 -17.17 -4.87 -2.16
C TYR A 405 -18.37 -4.93 -1.22
N ALA A 406 -18.51 -6.01 -0.45
CA ALA A 406 -19.50 -6.10 0.61
C ALA A 406 -18.91 -5.57 1.91
N GLY A 407 -19.63 -4.71 2.61
CA GLY A 407 -19.25 -4.25 3.94
C GLY A 407 -19.84 -5.12 5.04
N SER A 408 -19.18 -5.13 6.21
CA SER A 408 -19.69 -5.80 7.40
C SER A 408 -21.01 -5.19 7.93
N ASP A 409 -21.38 -4.01 7.43
CA ASP A 409 -22.66 -3.34 7.70
C ASP A 409 -23.81 -3.80 6.78
N GLY A 410 -23.57 -4.83 5.96
CA GLY A 410 -24.55 -5.35 5.01
C GLY A 410 -24.79 -4.46 3.79
N ARG A 411 -23.99 -3.40 3.59
CA ARG A 411 -24.10 -2.53 2.41
C ARG A 411 -23.16 -2.99 1.29
N LEU A 412 -23.54 -2.67 0.07
CA LEU A 412 -22.72 -2.89 -1.12
C LEU A 412 -22.00 -1.62 -1.53
N TYR A 413 -20.70 -1.75 -1.78
CA TYR A 413 -19.83 -0.69 -2.24
C TYR A 413 -19.29 -1.02 -3.64
N GLY A 414 -18.90 0.02 -4.37
CA GLY A 414 -18.32 -0.14 -5.69
C GLY A 414 -17.24 0.89 -6.01
N GLN A 415 -16.30 0.49 -6.86
CA GLN A 415 -15.25 1.35 -7.39
C GLN A 415 -15.22 1.21 -8.90
N ARG A 416 -15.49 2.31 -9.62
CA ARG A 416 -15.49 2.32 -11.08
C ARG A 416 -14.06 2.22 -11.61
N GLN A 417 -13.92 1.64 -12.80
CA GLN A 417 -12.70 1.75 -13.56
C GLN A 417 -12.78 2.95 -14.53
N ARG A 418 -11.71 3.73 -14.57
CA ARG A 418 -11.51 4.84 -15.49
C ARG A 418 -11.22 4.34 -16.91
N ALA A 419 -11.30 5.25 -17.87
CA ALA A 419 -11.00 4.95 -19.28
C ALA A 419 -9.53 4.55 -19.52
N ASP A 420 -8.61 4.96 -18.65
CA ASP A 420 -7.19 4.60 -18.68
C ASP A 420 -6.89 3.27 -17.98
N LEU A 421 -7.93 2.46 -17.70
CA LEU A 421 -7.88 1.20 -16.95
C LEU A 421 -7.47 1.32 -15.47
N GLY A 422 -7.14 2.52 -14.99
CA GLY A 422 -6.96 2.78 -13.56
C GLY A 422 -8.30 2.72 -12.81
N LEU A 423 -8.26 2.53 -11.49
CA LEU A 423 -9.47 2.62 -10.67
C LEU A 423 -9.75 4.09 -10.29
N GLU A 424 -11.03 4.46 -10.17
CA GLU A 424 -11.42 5.76 -9.65
C GLU A 424 -11.09 5.86 -8.15
N ASP A 425 -10.65 7.04 -7.70
CA ASP A 425 -10.46 7.29 -6.26
C ASP A 425 -11.79 7.34 -5.50
N LYS A 426 -12.93 7.41 -6.18
CA LYS A 426 -14.25 7.50 -5.56
C LYS A 426 -14.79 6.10 -5.26
N ILE A 427 -15.16 5.90 -4.00
CA ILE A 427 -15.96 4.77 -3.56
C ILE A 427 -17.44 5.16 -3.57
N LEU A 428 -18.25 4.29 -4.13
CA LEU A 428 -19.69 4.46 -4.28
C LEU A 428 -20.41 3.51 -3.32
N LEU A 429 -21.44 4.01 -2.64
CA LEU A 429 -22.48 3.20 -2.03
C LEU A 429 -23.47 2.80 -3.13
N LEU A 430 -23.71 1.50 -3.26
CA LEU A 430 -24.59 0.93 -4.27
C LEU A 430 -25.88 0.45 -3.60
N THR A 431 -27.02 0.86 -4.15
CA THR A 431 -28.33 0.31 -3.78
C THR A 431 -28.93 -0.39 -4.99
N ARG A 432 -29.32 -1.66 -4.84
CA ARG A 432 -29.92 -2.42 -5.93
C ARG A 432 -31.20 -1.74 -6.42
N SER A 433 -31.38 -1.65 -7.74
CA SER A 433 -32.58 -1.11 -8.37
C SER A 433 -32.83 -1.81 -9.70
N GLY A 434 -33.66 -2.85 -9.69
CA GLY A 434 -33.92 -3.69 -10.87
C GLY A 434 -32.64 -4.38 -11.35
N ALA A 435 -32.32 -4.23 -12.64
CA ALA A 435 -31.12 -4.77 -13.27
C ALA A 435 -29.88 -3.87 -13.12
N GLY A 436 -29.92 -2.86 -12.24
CA GLY A 436 -28.84 -1.90 -12.04
C GLY A 436 -28.69 -1.44 -10.59
N PHE A 437 -27.97 -0.33 -10.42
CA PHE A 437 -27.68 0.25 -9.12
C PHE A 437 -27.98 1.74 -9.12
N ILE A 438 -28.52 2.22 -8.01
CA ILE A 438 -28.47 3.63 -7.65
C ILE A 438 -27.13 3.85 -6.95
N GLU A 439 -26.31 4.72 -7.53
CA GLU A 439 -24.97 5.00 -7.02
C GLU A 439 -24.95 6.32 -6.24
N LYS A 440 -24.40 6.29 -5.03
CA LYS A 440 -24.18 7.48 -4.19
C LYS A 440 -22.70 7.57 -3.82
N PRO A 441 -22.04 8.74 -3.89
CA PRO A 441 -20.70 8.88 -3.34
C PRO A 441 -20.67 8.49 -1.87
N PHE A 442 -19.71 7.64 -1.49
CA PHE A 442 -19.49 7.22 -0.10
C PHE A 442 -18.21 7.87 0.46
N ALA A 443 -17.07 7.61 -0.17
CA ALA A 443 -15.77 8.10 0.26
C ALA A 443 -14.87 8.41 -0.93
N ASN A 444 -13.78 9.14 -0.69
CA ASN A 444 -12.67 9.24 -1.63
C ASN A 444 -11.42 8.62 -1.01
N LEU A 445 -10.76 7.78 -1.78
CA LEU A 445 -9.42 7.29 -1.51
C LEU A 445 -8.44 8.48 -1.52
N PRO A 446 -7.31 8.39 -0.80
CA PRO A 446 -6.31 9.45 -0.83
C PRO A 446 -5.77 9.53 -2.25
N GLY A 447 -5.73 10.75 -2.80
CA GLY A 447 -5.37 10.97 -4.21
C GLY A 447 -4.04 10.31 -4.56
N GLY A 448 -4.05 9.45 -5.58
CA GLY A 448 -2.86 8.73 -6.06
C GLY A 448 -2.44 7.51 -5.23
N ALA A 449 -3.17 7.16 -4.16
CA ALA A 449 -2.88 5.96 -3.39
C ALA A 449 -3.14 4.67 -4.16
N ASN A 450 -4.00 4.73 -5.19
CA ASN A 450 -4.40 3.61 -6.03
C ASN A 450 -4.63 2.34 -5.20
N LEU A 451 -5.51 2.42 -4.19
CA LEU A 451 -5.71 1.28 -3.31
C LEU A 451 -6.42 0.15 -4.06
N SER A 452 -6.01 -1.09 -3.79
CA SER A 452 -6.72 -2.30 -4.22
C SER A 452 -6.84 -3.30 -3.08
N GLY A 453 -7.55 -4.41 -3.32
CA GLY A 453 -7.82 -5.41 -2.29
C GLY A 453 -8.70 -4.88 -1.15
N LEU A 454 -9.61 -3.95 -1.45
CA LEU A 454 -10.36 -3.21 -0.43
C LEU A 454 -11.25 -4.12 0.43
N ALA A 455 -11.34 -3.76 1.71
CA ALA A 455 -12.30 -4.30 2.66
C ALA A 455 -13.01 -3.16 3.40
N PHE A 456 -14.29 -3.40 3.73
CA PHE A 456 -15.14 -2.46 4.46
C PHE A 456 -15.65 -3.15 5.72
N SER A 457 -15.20 -2.68 6.88
CA SER A 457 -15.56 -3.26 8.17
C SER A 457 -15.38 -2.21 9.26
N ASP A 458 -16.02 -2.42 10.40
CA ASP A 458 -15.63 -1.75 11.65
C ASP A 458 -14.26 -2.32 12.07
N MET A 459 -13.20 -1.56 11.81
CA MET A 459 -11.80 -1.99 11.96
C MET A 459 -11.17 -1.42 13.22
N ASP A 460 -11.71 -0.37 13.81
CA ASP A 460 -11.26 0.12 15.12
C ASP A 460 -12.24 -0.11 16.27
N GLY A 461 -13.37 -0.75 16.00
CA GLY A 461 -14.36 -1.15 16.99
C GLY A 461 -15.24 0.01 17.46
N ASP A 462 -15.27 1.12 16.71
CA ASP A 462 -16.04 2.32 17.05
C ASP A 462 -17.51 2.25 16.59
N GLY A 463 -17.91 1.17 15.89
CA GLY A 463 -19.23 0.95 15.33
C GLY A 463 -19.49 1.65 14.00
N ALA A 464 -18.52 2.38 13.45
CA ALA A 464 -18.54 2.93 12.11
C ALA A 464 -17.90 1.96 11.11
N ILE A 465 -18.16 2.18 9.81
CA ILE A 465 -17.48 1.43 8.77
C ILE A 465 -16.22 2.16 8.36
N ASP A 466 -15.11 1.46 8.51
CA ASP A 466 -13.81 1.82 7.98
C ASP A 466 -13.55 1.16 6.64
N MET A 467 -12.42 1.52 6.06
CA MET A 467 -11.93 0.97 4.82
C MET A 467 -10.46 0.67 4.94
N ALA A 468 -10.03 -0.49 4.47
CA ALA A 468 -8.62 -0.82 4.33
C ALA A 468 -8.31 -1.43 2.98
N GLY A 469 -7.04 -1.40 2.61
CA GLY A 469 -6.52 -2.00 1.39
C GLY A 469 -5.01 -1.88 1.31
N PHE A 470 -4.51 -2.07 0.10
CA PHE A 470 -3.08 -2.02 -0.19
C PHE A 470 -2.78 -0.87 -1.16
N ASP A 471 -1.77 -0.07 -0.84
CA ASP A 471 -1.27 0.94 -1.77
C ASP A 471 -0.37 0.36 -2.86
N GLY A 472 -0.04 1.16 -3.88
CA GLY A 472 0.85 0.74 -4.97
C GLY A 472 2.27 0.35 -4.51
N GLY A 473 2.65 0.72 -3.27
CA GLY A 473 3.90 0.33 -2.62
C GLY A 473 3.80 -0.96 -1.81
N LYS A 474 2.69 -1.70 -1.88
CA LYS A 474 2.45 -2.94 -1.12
C LYS A 474 2.45 -2.68 0.38
N ASN A 475 1.99 -1.50 0.81
CA ASN A 475 1.77 -1.21 2.20
C ASN A 475 0.28 -1.42 2.51
N PHE A 476 -0.01 -2.08 3.62
CA PHE A 476 -1.36 -2.14 4.15
C PHE A 476 -1.70 -0.76 4.73
N ALA A 477 -2.84 -0.22 4.33
CA ALA A 477 -3.35 1.05 4.80
C ALA A 477 -4.82 0.92 5.14
N TYR A 478 -5.24 1.57 6.22
CA TYR A 478 -6.63 1.67 6.62
C TYR A 478 -6.99 3.10 6.94
N PHE A 479 -8.24 3.47 6.70
CA PHE A 479 -8.80 4.72 7.14
C PHE A 479 -9.23 4.55 8.60
N SER A 480 -8.70 5.38 9.49
CA SER A 480 -9.18 5.47 10.87
C SER A 480 -10.18 6.62 10.95
N SER A 481 -11.42 6.32 11.31
CA SER A 481 -12.46 7.31 11.59
C SER A 481 -12.01 8.29 12.70
N ALA A 482 -11.38 7.76 13.76
CA ALA A 482 -10.90 8.52 14.91
C ALA A 482 -9.82 9.54 14.54
N LEU A 483 -8.91 9.17 13.63
CA LEU A 483 -7.86 10.08 13.13
C LEU A 483 -8.30 10.86 11.90
N ASN A 484 -9.46 10.54 11.33
CA ASN A 484 -9.96 11.04 10.05
C ASN A 484 -8.86 11.05 8.96
N SER A 485 -8.05 9.99 8.92
CA SER A 485 -6.89 9.91 8.05
C SER A 485 -6.52 8.46 7.75
N TRP A 486 -5.77 8.30 6.66
CA TRP A 486 -5.23 7.02 6.28
C TRP A 486 -3.97 6.73 7.08
N VAL A 487 -4.00 5.62 7.80
CA VAL A 487 -2.89 5.10 8.58
C VAL A 487 -2.26 3.97 7.78
N LYS A 488 -0.95 4.09 7.53
CA LYS A 488 -0.15 3.02 6.95
C LYS A 488 0.38 2.14 8.07
N VAL A 489 0.22 0.84 7.93
CA VAL A 489 0.82 -0.12 8.85
C VAL A 489 2.23 -0.44 8.36
N PRO A 490 3.26 -0.27 9.21
CA PRO A 490 4.62 -0.58 8.83
C PRO A 490 4.76 -2.05 8.41
N GLY A 491 5.39 -2.27 7.26
CA GLY A 491 5.62 -3.61 6.71
C GLY A 491 5.28 -3.67 5.22
N GLN A 492 5.59 -4.81 4.62
CA GLN A 492 5.17 -5.12 3.25
C GLN A 492 4.09 -6.19 3.30
N PHE A 493 2.98 -5.90 2.64
CA PHE A 493 1.79 -6.74 2.57
C PHE A 493 1.26 -6.74 1.13
N GLY A 494 0.40 -7.69 0.79
CA GLY A 494 -0.04 -7.93 -0.57
C GLY A 494 1.08 -8.52 -1.42
N GLY A 495 1.29 -7.96 -2.60
CA GLY A 495 1.94 -8.54 -3.76
C GLY A 495 0.95 -9.39 -4.56
N SER A 496 0.85 -9.16 -5.87
CA SER A 496 0.02 -9.98 -6.76
C SER A 496 0.60 -10.09 -8.15
N GLU A 497 0.47 -11.27 -8.75
CA GLU A 497 0.74 -11.48 -10.17
C GLU A 497 -0.43 -11.02 -11.06
N MET A 498 -1.58 -10.69 -10.46
CA MET A 498 -2.67 -10.06 -11.18
C MET A 498 -2.37 -8.57 -11.32
N ALA A 499 -2.27 -8.10 -12.56
CA ALA A 499 -2.03 -6.68 -12.81
C ALA A 499 -2.77 -6.19 -14.05
N ILE A 500 -3.23 -4.95 -13.96
CA ILE A 500 -3.76 -4.20 -15.10
C ILE A 500 -2.58 -3.52 -15.78
N LYS A 501 -2.34 -3.83 -17.04
CA LYS A 501 -1.39 -3.07 -17.86
C LYS A 501 -2.01 -1.73 -18.21
N LEU A 502 -1.44 -0.63 -17.73
CA LEU A 502 -1.92 0.71 -18.02
C LEU A 502 -1.52 1.11 -19.46
N PRO A 503 -2.38 1.85 -20.20
CA PRO A 503 -2.07 2.33 -21.55
C PRO A 503 -0.85 3.27 -21.56
N ASP A 504 0.05 3.07 -22.53
CA ASP A 504 1.20 3.92 -22.92
C ASP A 504 1.60 5.05 -21.96
N ALA A 505 2.25 4.69 -20.85
CA ALA A 505 2.86 5.64 -19.92
C ALA A 505 4.36 5.91 -20.20
N GLY A 506 4.87 5.47 -21.36
CA GLY A 506 6.27 5.62 -21.78
C GLY A 506 6.86 4.34 -22.38
N GLU A 507 8.19 4.29 -22.49
CA GLU A 507 8.93 3.13 -23.04
C GLU A 507 8.80 1.85 -22.18
N LEU A 508 8.47 2.00 -20.90
CA LEU A 508 8.27 0.89 -19.98
C LEU A 508 6.78 0.70 -19.67
N PRO A 509 6.25 -0.52 -19.82
CA PRO A 509 4.86 -0.80 -19.45
C PRO A 509 4.66 -0.55 -17.96
N GLN A 510 3.66 0.26 -17.62
CA GLN A 510 3.22 0.45 -16.24
C GLN A 510 2.13 -0.58 -15.91
N TYR A 511 2.20 -1.10 -14.69
CA TYR A 511 1.26 -2.09 -14.18
C TYR A 511 0.63 -1.58 -12.89
N PHE A 512 -0.68 -1.78 -12.78
CA PHE A 512 -1.42 -1.63 -11.54
C PHE A 512 -1.74 -3.02 -10.99
N GLU A 513 -1.02 -3.45 -9.95
CA GLU A 513 -1.25 -4.74 -9.31
C GLU A 513 -2.61 -4.75 -8.59
N ILE A 514 -3.43 -5.78 -8.85
CA ILE A 514 -4.64 -6.06 -8.06
C ILE A 514 -4.25 -6.94 -6.90
N GLN A 515 -4.20 -6.34 -5.72
CA GLN A 515 -3.77 -6.99 -4.50
C GLN A 515 -4.80 -8.01 -3.99
N PRO A 516 -4.38 -9.06 -3.27
CA PRO A 516 -5.29 -9.95 -2.56
C PRO A 516 -6.26 -9.14 -1.70
N GLN A 517 -7.50 -9.61 -1.54
CA GLN A 517 -8.44 -8.90 -0.67
C GLN A 517 -7.99 -8.99 0.79
N VAL A 518 -8.07 -7.87 1.51
CA VAL A 518 -7.94 -7.84 2.97
C VAL A 518 -9.13 -8.58 3.57
N ALA A 519 -8.91 -9.46 4.55
CA ALA A 519 -9.97 -10.22 5.19
C ALA A 519 -10.19 -9.73 6.63
N PRO A 520 -11.26 -8.96 6.92
CA PRO A 520 -11.62 -8.63 8.30
C PRO A 520 -12.14 -9.89 8.99
N ALA A 521 -11.49 -10.30 10.09
CA ALA A 521 -11.81 -11.55 10.80
C ALA A 521 -12.72 -11.35 12.03
N GLY A 522 -13.33 -10.16 12.15
CA GLY A 522 -14.15 -9.76 13.29
C GLY A 522 -13.33 -9.37 14.52
N MET A 523 -14.00 -9.32 15.68
CA MET A 523 -13.38 -9.00 16.96
C MET A 523 -12.94 -10.29 17.68
N SER A 524 -11.68 -10.33 18.14
CA SER A 524 -11.21 -11.30 19.13
C SER A 524 -11.12 -10.58 20.47
N GLY A 525 -12.13 -10.79 21.33
CA GLY A 525 -12.30 -9.98 22.54
C GLY A 525 -12.65 -8.54 22.17
N GLU A 526 -11.84 -7.57 22.62
CA GLU A 526 -12.01 -6.14 22.34
C GLU A 526 -11.26 -5.66 21.07
N PHE A 527 -10.53 -6.55 20.38
CA PHE A 527 -9.65 -6.12 19.29
C PHE A 527 -10.15 -6.59 17.92
N ALA A 528 -10.20 -5.67 16.97
CA ALA A 528 -10.44 -5.98 15.57
C ALA A 528 -9.22 -6.69 14.96
N VAL A 529 -9.49 -7.79 14.24
CA VAL A 529 -8.47 -8.59 13.57
C VAL A 529 -8.57 -8.45 12.06
N ILE A 530 -7.46 -8.13 11.42
CA ILE A 530 -7.32 -8.10 9.97
C ILE A 530 -6.33 -9.18 9.52
N ILE A 531 -6.71 -9.89 8.46
CA ILE A 531 -5.86 -10.88 7.81
C ILE A 531 -5.32 -10.26 6.52
N ALA A 532 -3.99 -10.24 6.39
CA ALA A 532 -3.28 -9.71 5.22
C ALA A 532 -2.26 -10.72 4.70
N ALA A 533 -2.22 -10.93 3.38
CA ALA A 533 -1.20 -11.76 2.76
C ALA A 533 0.11 -10.96 2.64
N GLN A 534 1.24 -11.64 2.60
CA GLN A 534 2.51 -11.09 2.12
C GLN A 534 3.11 -12.08 1.13
N ASN A 535 3.15 -11.70 -0.14
CA ASN A 535 3.80 -12.43 -1.21
C ASN A 535 5.23 -11.87 -1.40
N VAL A 536 6.21 -12.77 -1.37
CA VAL A 536 7.64 -12.45 -1.43
C VAL A 536 8.14 -12.66 -2.86
N HIS A 537 8.82 -11.63 -3.39
CA HIS A 537 9.41 -11.66 -4.72
C HIS A 537 10.42 -12.80 -4.88
N SER A 538 10.31 -13.55 -5.97
CA SER A 538 11.19 -14.68 -6.26
C SER A 538 12.39 -14.30 -7.15
N LEU A 539 12.22 -13.39 -8.12
CA LEU A 539 13.28 -12.87 -8.97
C LEU A 539 12.93 -11.46 -9.50
N TYR A 540 13.84 -10.49 -9.34
CA TYR A 540 13.63 -9.09 -9.73
C TYR A 540 13.99 -8.74 -11.19
N TYR A 541 14.49 -9.69 -12.00
CA TYR A 541 15.33 -9.31 -13.16
C TYR A 541 14.94 -9.87 -14.54
N ILE A 542 13.89 -10.68 -14.68
CA ILE A 542 13.60 -11.33 -15.98
C ILE A 542 12.33 -10.77 -16.65
N THR A 543 11.37 -10.24 -15.89
CA THR A 543 10.09 -9.76 -16.42
C THR A 543 9.74 -8.38 -15.89
N ALA A 544 9.07 -7.56 -16.71
CA ALA A 544 8.51 -6.28 -16.28
C ALA A 544 7.34 -6.46 -15.28
N ALA A 545 6.72 -7.65 -15.27
CA ALA A 545 5.71 -8.01 -14.29
C ALA A 545 6.34 -8.58 -13.02
N PRO A 546 5.79 -8.27 -11.83
CA PRO A 546 6.23 -8.82 -10.56
C PRO A 546 5.99 -10.33 -10.52
N VAL A 547 7.01 -11.10 -10.12
CA VAL A 547 6.89 -12.55 -9.89
C VAL A 547 7.09 -12.84 -8.41
N TYR A 548 6.21 -13.66 -7.86
CA TYR A 548 6.24 -14.09 -6.47
C TYR A 548 6.42 -15.60 -6.44
N GLY A 549 7.08 -16.13 -5.42
CA GLY A 549 7.27 -17.57 -5.28
C GLY A 549 7.05 -18.10 -3.88
N LYS A 550 6.88 -17.19 -2.92
CA LYS A 550 6.67 -17.51 -1.52
C LYS A 550 5.64 -16.56 -0.93
N SER A 551 4.99 -17.00 0.13
CA SER A 551 3.93 -16.24 0.77
C SER A 551 3.83 -16.56 2.26
N ARG A 552 3.15 -15.68 2.99
CA ARG A 552 2.64 -15.93 4.35
C ARG A 552 1.40 -15.10 4.62
N VAL A 553 0.67 -15.47 5.66
CA VAL A 553 -0.50 -14.76 6.17
C VAL A 553 -0.13 -14.05 7.47
N HIS A 554 -0.50 -12.79 7.60
CA HIS A 554 -0.37 -11.98 8.80
C HIS A 554 -1.74 -11.78 9.45
N TYR A 555 -1.78 -11.91 10.77
CA TYR A 555 -2.90 -11.49 11.60
C TYR A 555 -2.51 -10.18 12.29
N LEU A 556 -3.13 -9.11 11.83
CA LEU A 556 -2.99 -7.76 12.33
C LEU A 556 -4.05 -7.52 13.39
N VAL A 557 -3.66 -7.00 14.56
CA VAL A 557 -4.58 -6.70 15.66
C VAL A 557 -4.51 -5.21 15.95
N ASN A 558 -5.66 -4.54 16.02
CA ASN A 558 -5.72 -3.12 16.35
C ASN A 558 -5.60 -2.95 17.87
N GLY A 559 -4.49 -2.38 18.35
CA GLY A 559 -4.26 -2.11 19.78
C GLY A 559 -4.78 -0.74 20.26
N GLY A 560 -5.64 -0.07 19.48
CA GLY A 560 -6.16 1.27 19.75
C GLY A 560 -5.27 2.42 19.25
N LEU A 561 -3.95 2.18 19.09
CA LEU A 561 -3.03 3.10 18.41
C LEU A 561 -2.83 2.75 16.92
N GLY A 562 -3.46 1.67 16.47
CA GLY A 562 -3.37 1.12 15.13
C GLY A 562 -3.03 -0.37 15.14
N TYR A 563 -2.84 -0.89 13.93
CA TYR A 563 -2.60 -2.31 13.72
C TYR A 563 -1.15 -2.72 13.90
N GLU A 564 -0.93 -3.79 14.65
CA GLU A 564 0.36 -4.48 14.76
C GLU A 564 0.25 -5.93 14.28
N ILE A 565 1.34 -6.47 13.72
CA ILE A 565 1.42 -7.89 13.40
C ILE A 565 1.48 -8.67 14.71
N LYS A 566 0.39 -9.34 15.06
CA LYS A 566 0.34 -10.19 16.24
C LYS A 566 0.88 -11.59 15.94
N PHE A 567 0.50 -12.11 14.78
CA PHE A 567 0.89 -13.45 14.35
C PHE A 567 1.19 -13.49 12.86
N SER A 568 2.02 -14.46 12.46
CA SER A 568 2.31 -14.73 11.05
C SER A 568 2.47 -16.21 10.85
N THR A 569 1.94 -16.74 9.74
CA THR A 569 2.28 -18.10 9.33
C THR A 569 3.77 -18.15 8.93
N PRO A 570 4.39 -19.34 8.95
CA PRO A 570 5.67 -19.54 8.28
C PRO A 570 5.57 -19.10 6.82
N ILE A 571 6.71 -18.69 6.26
CA ILE A 571 6.84 -18.49 4.82
C ILE A 571 6.73 -19.86 4.14
N THR A 572 5.80 -19.99 3.21
CA THR A 572 5.58 -21.19 2.41
C THR A 572 5.79 -20.89 0.93
N ASP A 573 6.12 -21.92 0.14
CA ASP A 573 6.19 -21.78 -1.31
C ASP A 573 4.79 -21.59 -1.92
N GLY A 574 4.72 -20.84 -3.01
CA GLY A 574 3.48 -20.43 -3.66
C GLY A 574 3.02 -19.02 -3.26
N VAL A 575 2.01 -18.52 -3.96
CA VAL A 575 1.46 -17.17 -3.83
C VAL A 575 0.06 -17.26 -3.24
N ILE A 576 -0.24 -16.43 -2.24
CA ILE A 576 -1.59 -16.31 -1.68
C ILE A 576 -2.31 -15.19 -2.42
N PHE A 577 -3.32 -15.55 -3.21
CA PHE A 577 -4.12 -14.58 -3.96
C PHE A 577 -5.41 -14.19 -3.25
N ALA A 578 -5.93 -15.04 -2.38
CA ALA A 578 -7.18 -14.80 -1.69
C ALA A 578 -7.22 -15.47 -0.32
N MET A 579 -7.95 -14.84 0.60
CA MET A 579 -8.16 -15.33 1.95
C MET A 579 -9.57 -14.96 2.40
N ALA A 580 -10.14 -15.75 3.30
CA ALA A 580 -11.41 -15.48 3.93
C ALA A 580 -11.40 -15.97 5.38
N PRO A 581 -11.98 -15.21 6.33
CA PRO A 581 -12.23 -15.75 7.67
C PRO A 581 -13.26 -16.88 7.58
N VAL A 582 -13.18 -17.85 8.48
CA VAL A 582 -14.22 -18.89 8.59
C VAL A 582 -15.33 -18.39 9.50
N GLN A 583 -16.53 -18.25 8.95
CA GLN A 583 -17.69 -17.78 9.71
C GLN A 583 -17.92 -18.64 10.96
N GLY A 584 -18.15 -17.97 12.10
CA GLY A 584 -18.40 -18.63 13.39
C GLY A 584 -17.19 -19.31 14.03
N LYS A 585 -15.99 -19.23 13.44
CA LYS A 585 -14.76 -19.83 13.98
C LYS A 585 -13.64 -18.78 14.06
N PRO A 586 -13.58 -17.97 15.13
CA PRO A 586 -12.48 -17.04 15.35
C PRO A 586 -11.12 -17.74 15.24
N GLY A 587 -10.11 -17.04 14.71
CA GLY A 587 -8.76 -17.59 14.52
C GLY A 587 -8.61 -18.61 13.40
N HIS A 588 -9.68 -18.91 12.65
CA HIS A 588 -9.64 -19.78 11.48
C HIS A 588 -9.71 -18.96 10.19
N THR A 589 -8.77 -19.24 9.28
CA THR A 589 -8.64 -18.54 8.00
C THR A 589 -8.50 -19.55 6.88
N LEU A 590 -9.33 -19.42 5.86
CA LEU A 590 -9.11 -20.08 4.58
C LEU A 590 -8.18 -19.23 3.73
N ALA A 591 -7.19 -19.85 3.10
CA ALA A 591 -6.32 -19.20 2.14
C ALA A 591 -6.22 -20.05 0.87
N GLY A 592 -6.30 -19.40 -0.27
CA GLY A 592 -5.99 -19.99 -1.56
C GLY A 592 -4.54 -19.72 -1.94
N LYS A 593 -3.74 -20.79 -1.98
CA LYS A 593 -2.32 -20.74 -2.30
C LYS A 593 -2.08 -21.38 -3.66
N THR A 594 -1.48 -20.65 -4.59
CA THR A 594 -1.16 -21.14 -5.94
C THR A 594 0.33 -21.31 -6.13
N GLU A 595 0.75 -22.47 -6.61
CA GLU A 595 2.10 -22.69 -7.12
C GLU A 595 2.13 -22.33 -8.60
N THR A 596 2.71 -21.18 -8.92
CA THR A 596 2.86 -20.72 -10.31
C THR A 596 4.01 -21.47 -10.98
N HIS A 597 3.73 -22.13 -12.10
CA HIS A 597 4.75 -22.84 -12.87
C HIS A 597 5.09 -22.10 -14.16
N VAL A 598 6.39 -21.90 -14.42
CA VAL A 598 6.84 -21.30 -15.69
C VAL A 598 6.40 -22.13 -16.89
N THR A 599 6.42 -23.46 -16.73
CA THR A 599 6.05 -24.43 -17.76
C THR A 599 5.14 -25.49 -17.13
N GLY A 600 3.85 -25.19 -16.99
CA GLY A 600 2.86 -26.13 -16.46
C GLY A 600 1.55 -25.43 -16.14
N PRO A 601 0.46 -26.20 -15.95
CA PRO A 601 -0.76 -25.64 -15.39
C PRO A 601 -0.52 -25.24 -13.93
N ASP A 602 -1.06 -24.10 -13.54
CA ASP A 602 -1.05 -23.68 -12.14
C ASP A 602 -1.85 -24.67 -11.28
N LYS A 603 -1.38 -24.89 -10.06
CA LYS A 603 -2.05 -25.74 -9.08
C LYS A 603 -2.31 -24.94 -7.83
N SER A 604 -3.55 -25.03 -7.35
CA SER A 604 -3.96 -24.31 -6.16
C SER A 604 -4.32 -25.27 -5.03
N GLU A 605 -3.95 -24.88 -3.83
CA GLU A 605 -4.35 -25.54 -2.59
C GLU A 605 -5.26 -24.58 -1.82
N LEU A 606 -6.38 -25.10 -1.33
CA LEU A 606 -7.16 -24.41 -0.32
C LEU A 606 -6.70 -24.90 1.05
N ILE A 607 -6.21 -23.97 1.87
CA ILE A 607 -5.58 -24.27 3.15
C ILE A 607 -6.39 -23.61 4.25
N LEU A 608 -6.73 -24.38 5.28
CA LEU A 608 -7.26 -23.88 6.53
C LEU A 608 -6.10 -23.65 7.50
N TYR A 609 -5.90 -22.40 7.90
CA TYR A 609 -5.03 -22.02 9.01
C TYR A 609 -5.84 -21.88 10.29
N THR A 610 -5.35 -22.47 11.37
CA THR A 610 -5.88 -22.28 12.72
C THR A 610 -4.79 -21.66 13.58
N ALA A 611 -5.03 -20.44 14.07
CA ALA A 611 -4.21 -19.83 15.10
C ALA A 611 -4.35 -20.61 16.41
N GLY A 612 -3.24 -20.94 17.06
CA GLY A 612 -3.25 -21.52 18.40
C GLY A 612 -3.81 -20.51 19.41
N GLU A 613 -4.67 -21.00 20.31
CA GLU A 613 -5.23 -20.25 21.44
C GLU A 613 -4.15 -19.73 22.41
#